data_AF-A0A3P6PNU3-F1
#
_entry.id   AF-A0A3P6PNU3-F1
#
_cell.length_a   1.000
_cell.length_b   1.000
_cell.length_c   1.000
_cell.angle_alpha   90.00
_cell.angle_beta   90.00
_cell.angle_gamma   90.00
#
_symmetry.space_group_name_H-M   'P 1'
#
loop_
_entity.id
_entity.type
_entity.pdbx_description
1 polymer ?
#
loop_
_entity_poly.entity_id
_entity_poly.type
_entity_poly.pdbx_seq_one_letter_code
_entity_poly.pdbx_strand_id
1 'polypeptide(L)'
;MKSKPVRLPNANADVDSTLKKLTVVAGTETPNSFKQRLPFRRVEDDACDVLPELADNSFAAKKGAQGSWGERADMTLKFTRGKDFRHEKTKKKRGTYSGGVISTAVCSFKFKE
;
A
#
# COMPACT_ATOMS: atom_id res chain seq x y z
N MET A 1 47.79 2.61 25.87
CA MET A 1 48.03 2.37 24.42
C MET A 1 46.99 3.17 23.65
N LYS A 2 47.40 4.10 22.78
CA LYS A 2 46.49 4.94 21.99
C LYS A 2 46.14 4.21 20.68
N SER A 3 44.87 3.96 20.41
CA SER A 3 44.42 3.34 19.14
C SER A 3 43.39 4.22 18.42
N LYS A 4 43.91 4.86 17.36
CA LYS A 4 43.38 5.38 16.07
C LYS A 4 41.92 5.89 15.95
N PRO A 5 41.70 7.09 15.34
CA PRO A 5 40.36 7.64 15.10
C PRO A 5 39.63 6.98 13.93
N VAL A 6 38.31 6.81 14.09
CA VAL A 6 37.39 6.32 13.06
C VAL A 6 37.12 7.45 12.04
N ARG A 7 37.36 7.18 10.75
CA ARG A 7 36.99 8.08 9.66
C ARG A 7 35.58 7.75 9.17
N LEU A 8 34.63 8.63 9.43
CA LEU A 8 33.29 8.57 8.82
C LEU A 8 33.39 8.96 7.34
N PRO A 9 32.79 8.21 6.40
CA PRO A 9 32.68 8.66 5.02
C PRO A 9 31.64 9.80 4.94
N ASN A 10 32.07 10.94 4.42
CA ASN A 10 31.24 12.11 4.11
C ASN A 10 30.40 11.79 2.87
N ALA A 11 29.07 11.74 3.02
CA ALA A 11 28.13 11.50 1.93
C ALA A 11 27.44 12.81 1.55
N ASN A 12 28.16 13.67 0.84
CA ASN A 12 27.56 14.67 -0.05
C ASN A 12 28.29 14.51 -1.38
N ALA A 13 27.68 13.74 -2.27
CA ALA A 13 28.03 13.72 -3.69
C ALA A 13 26.72 13.87 -4.45
N ASP A 14 26.63 14.99 -5.13
CA ASP A 14 25.53 15.47 -5.95
C ASP A 14 25.11 14.40 -6.98
N VAL A 15 23.82 14.04 -6.97
CA VAL A 15 23.19 13.22 -8.01
C VAL A 15 22.27 14.11 -8.85
N ASP A 16 22.87 14.90 -9.73
CA ASP A 16 22.14 15.49 -10.86
C ASP A 16 21.91 14.38 -11.90
N SER A 17 20.74 13.72 -11.82
CA SER A 17 20.34 12.66 -12.73
C SER A 17 19.73 13.25 -14.01
N THR A 18 20.58 13.78 -14.88
CA THR A 18 20.18 14.16 -16.23
C THR A 18 19.71 12.92 -17.00
N LEU A 19 18.47 12.98 -17.49
CA LEU A 19 17.72 11.95 -18.23
C LEU A 19 18.58 11.19 -19.25
N LYS A 20 18.78 9.88 -19.03
CA LYS A 20 19.33 8.97 -20.05
C LYS A 20 18.19 8.46 -20.93
N LYS A 21 18.17 8.93 -22.18
CA LYS A 21 17.29 8.48 -23.26
C LYS A 21 17.64 7.04 -23.66
N LEU A 22 16.67 6.13 -23.62
CA LEU A 22 16.83 4.74 -24.07
C LEU A 22 16.84 4.68 -25.61
N THR A 23 18.00 4.38 -26.19
CA THR A 23 18.14 3.96 -27.58
C THR A 23 18.01 2.44 -27.66
N VAL A 24 16.97 1.97 -28.35
CA VAL A 24 16.76 0.55 -28.66
C VAL A 24 17.77 0.14 -29.73
N VAL A 25 18.71 -0.75 -29.38
CA VAL A 25 19.53 -1.50 -30.34
C VAL A 25 19.33 -2.97 -30.05
N ALA A 26 18.85 -3.69 -31.06
CA ALA A 26 18.64 -5.12 -31.04
C ALA A 26 19.97 -5.87 -31.21
N GLY A 27 20.15 -6.95 -30.42
CA GLY A 27 20.99 -8.08 -30.80
C GLY A 27 22.18 -8.36 -29.88
N THR A 28 22.15 -9.57 -29.30
CA THR A 28 23.22 -10.28 -28.58
C THR A 28 23.63 -9.73 -27.21
N GLU A 29 22.81 -10.00 -26.20
CA GLU A 29 23.20 -9.82 -24.80
C GLU A 29 23.69 -11.14 -24.22
N THR A 30 24.98 -11.19 -23.88
CA THR A 30 25.55 -12.22 -23.00
C THR A 30 24.79 -12.19 -21.67
N PRO A 31 24.48 -13.34 -21.04
CA PRO A 31 23.67 -13.35 -19.83
C PRO A 31 24.44 -12.66 -18.71
N ASN A 32 24.02 -11.43 -18.38
CA ASN A 32 24.52 -10.66 -17.27
C ASN A 32 24.40 -11.52 -16.00
N SER A 33 25.55 -12.01 -15.49
CA SER A 33 25.67 -13.01 -14.42
C SER A 33 25.22 -12.51 -13.05
N PHE A 34 24.71 -11.27 -12.97
CA PHE A 34 24.19 -10.64 -11.77
C PHE A 34 22.66 -10.64 -11.65
N LYS A 35 21.91 -11.24 -12.60
CA LYS A 35 20.51 -11.57 -12.34
C LYS A 35 20.47 -12.67 -11.28
N GLN A 36 20.30 -12.25 -10.03
CA GLN A 36 20.06 -13.14 -8.90
C GLN A 36 19.01 -14.18 -9.31
N ARG A 37 19.24 -15.45 -8.95
CA ARG A 37 18.34 -16.57 -9.26
C ARG A 37 17.01 -16.39 -8.52
N LEU A 38 16.17 -15.49 -9.01
CA LEU A 38 14.82 -15.30 -8.53
C LEU A 38 13.95 -16.44 -9.07
N PRO A 39 13.02 -16.98 -8.26
CA PRO A 39 12.05 -17.95 -8.76
C PRO A 39 11.23 -17.31 -9.87
N PHE A 40 10.79 -18.11 -10.86
CA PHE A 40 9.91 -17.63 -11.91
C PHE A 40 8.65 -17.01 -11.31
N ARG A 41 8.34 -15.78 -11.72
CA ARG A 41 7.12 -15.06 -11.37
C ARG A 41 6.34 -14.76 -12.63
N ARG A 42 5.01 -14.78 -12.54
CA ARG A 42 4.11 -14.40 -13.65
C ARG A 42 3.92 -12.91 -13.77
N VAL A 43 4.07 -12.19 -12.66
CA VAL A 43 3.92 -10.74 -12.54
C VAL A 43 5.15 -10.26 -11.80
N GLU A 44 5.81 -9.25 -12.36
CA GLU A 44 6.94 -8.58 -11.71
C GLU A 44 6.39 -7.54 -10.72
N ASP A 45 6.80 -7.61 -9.46
CA ASP A 45 6.30 -6.70 -8.41
C ASP A 45 6.68 -5.24 -8.71
N ASP A 46 7.83 -5.01 -9.33
CA ASP A 46 8.37 -3.68 -9.67
C ASP A 46 7.71 -3.04 -10.90
N ALA A 47 6.87 -3.78 -11.64
CA ALA A 47 6.22 -3.27 -12.86
C ALA A 47 4.86 -2.60 -12.59
N CYS A 48 4.39 -2.59 -11.35
CA CYS A 48 3.06 -2.07 -10.98
C CYS A 48 3.15 -0.75 -10.22
N ASP A 49 3.00 0.36 -10.92
CA ASP A 49 2.88 1.68 -10.30
C ASP A 49 1.43 1.95 -9.88
N VAL A 50 1.17 1.89 -8.57
CA VAL A 50 -0.15 2.22 -8.00
C VAL A 50 -0.14 3.67 -7.52
N LEU A 51 -1.14 4.45 -7.95
CA LEU A 51 -1.32 5.81 -7.45
C LEU A 51 -1.52 5.81 -5.93
N PRO A 52 -0.86 6.71 -5.17
CA PRO A 52 -0.98 6.75 -3.70
C PRO A 52 -2.43 6.86 -3.20
N GLU A 53 -3.30 7.52 -3.97
CA GLU A 53 -4.72 7.66 -3.64
C GLU A 53 -5.52 6.35 -3.71
N LEU A 54 -5.03 5.36 -4.46
CA LEU A 54 -5.69 4.06 -4.65
C LEU A 54 -5.00 2.93 -3.87
N ALA A 55 -3.90 3.24 -3.18
CA ALA A 55 -3.11 2.24 -2.46
C ALA A 55 -3.83 1.70 -1.20
N ASP A 56 -4.70 2.50 -0.56
CA ASP A 56 -5.39 2.11 0.68
C ASP A 56 -6.88 1.82 0.46
N ASN A 57 -7.28 0.58 0.73
CA ASN A 57 -8.67 0.10 0.69
C ASN A 57 -9.37 0.12 2.07
N SER A 58 -8.72 0.66 3.10
CA SER A 58 -9.29 0.74 4.44
C SER A 58 -10.52 1.66 4.49
N PHE A 59 -11.37 1.45 5.51
CA PHE A 59 -12.47 2.39 5.76
C PHE A 59 -11.96 3.80 6.10
N ALA A 60 -10.78 3.91 6.73
CA ALA A 60 -10.20 5.19 7.10
C ALA A 60 -9.83 6.05 5.88
N ALA A 61 -9.41 5.43 4.77
CA ALA A 61 -9.16 6.12 3.51
C ALA A 61 -10.44 6.57 2.78
N LYS A 62 -11.62 6.08 3.19
CA LYS A 62 -12.89 6.42 2.55
C LYS A 62 -13.32 7.85 2.87
N LYS A 63 -13.09 8.75 1.91
CA LYS A 63 -13.49 10.16 1.98
C LYS A 63 -15.02 10.28 2.14
N GLY A 64 -15.48 11.09 3.10
CA GLY A 64 -16.90 11.41 3.29
C GLY A 64 -17.75 10.38 4.05
N ALA A 65 -17.15 9.31 4.57
CA ALA A 65 -17.88 8.27 5.33
C ALA A 65 -17.86 8.46 6.86
N GLN A 66 -17.27 9.56 7.34
CA GLN A 66 -17.17 9.93 8.76
C GLN A 66 -18.56 10.15 9.38
N GLY A 67 -18.74 9.74 10.63
CA GLY A 67 -20.00 9.83 11.38
C GLY A 67 -21.10 8.87 10.92
N SER A 68 -20.85 8.06 9.89
CA SER A 68 -21.83 7.12 9.36
C SER A 68 -21.96 5.88 10.25
N TRP A 69 -23.07 5.15 10.08
CA TRP A 69 -23.22 3.84 10.72
C TRP A 69 -22.11 2.85 10.32
N GLY A 70 -21.55 3.00 9.11
CA GLY A 70 -20.41 2.22 8.64
C GLY A 70 -19.13 2.47 9.44
N GLU A 71 -18.88 3.71 9.86
CA GLU A 71 -17.72 4.06 10.68
C GLU A 71 -17.81 3.42 12.07
N ARG A 72 -18.99 3.49 12.69
CA ARG A 72 -19.24 2.82 13.98
C ARG A 72 -19.03 1.31 13.89
N ALA A 73 -19.46 0.71 12.78
CA ALA A 73 -19.23 -0.71 12.53
C ALA A 73 -17.74 -1.04 12.35
N ASP A 74 -17.00 -0.22 11.60
CA ASP A 74 -15.55 -0.37 11.44
C ASP A 74 -14.85 -0.29 12.79
N MET A 75 -15.07 0.76 13.58
CA MET A 75 -14.46 0.90 14.92
C MET A 75 -14.73 -0.30 15.83
N THR A 76 -15.93 -0.90 15.73
CA THR A 76 -16.30 -2.05 16.56
C THR A 76 -15.63 -3.34 16.09
N LEU A 77 -15.54 -3.57 14.77
CA LEU A 77 -15.15 -4.87 14.22
C LEU A 77 -13.72 -4.92 13.66
N LYS A 78 -13.05 -3.78 13.50
CA LYS A 78 -11.73 -3.62 12.86
C LYS A 78 -10.65 -4.55 13.41
N PHE A 79 -10.68 -4.84 14.71
CA PHE A 79 -9.66 -5.68 15.35
C PHE A 79 -9.95 -7.17 15.26
N THR A 80 -11.16 -7.54 14.83
CA THR A 80 -11.63 -8.93 14.87
C THR A 80 -11.51 -9.56 13.51
N ARG A 81 -10.96 -10.77 13.46
CA ARG A 81 -10.64 -11.45 12.20
C ARG A 81 -11.05 -12.91 12.27
N GLY A 82 -11.19 -13.55 11.11
CA GLY A 82 -11.45 -14.99 11.00
C GLY A 82 -12.76 -15.44 11.66
N LYS A 83 -12.70 -16.57 12.39
CA LYS A 83 -13.88 -17.20 13.01
C LYS A 83 -14.56 -16.28 14.03
N ASP A 84 -13.78 -15.52 14.79
CA ASP A 84 -14.29 -14.66 15.85
C ASP A 84 -15.08 -13.47 15.30
N PHE A 85 -14.69 -12.96 14.12
CA PHE A 85 -15.45 -11.92 13.42
C PHE A 85 -16.91 -12.34 13.20
N ARG A 86 -17.17 -13.60 12.82
CA ARG A 86 -18.54 -14.11 12.60
C ARG A 86 -19.34 -14.09 13.91
N HIS A 87 -18.74 -14.54 15.00
CA HIS A 87 -19.38 -14.57 16.32
C HIS A 87 -19.63 -13.16 16.84
N GLU A 88 -18.64 -12.27 16.73
CA GLU A 88 -18.72 -10.91 17.20
C GLU A 88 -19.73 -10.08 16.40
N LYS A 89 -19.70 -10.17 15.07
CA LYS A 89 -20.71 -9.56 14.20
C LYS A 89 -22.11 -9.99 14.60
N THR A 90 -22.32 -11.28 14.86
CA THR A 90 -23.65 -11.80 15.23
C THR A 90 -24.10 -11.28 16.59
N LYS A 91 -23.20 -11.24 17.57
CA LYS A 91 -23.47 -10.67 18.91
C LYS A 91 -23.82 -9.18 18.83
N LYS A 92 -23.00 -8.38 18.15
CA LYS A 92 -23.21 -6.94 17.96
C LYS A 92 -24.47 -6.65 17.14
N LYS A 93 -24.75 -7.44 16.10
CA LYS A 93 -26.01 -7.34 15.33
C LYS A 93 -27.24 -7.57 16.22
N ARG A 94 -27.22 -8.60 17.07
CA ARG A 94 -28.40 -9.01 17.85
C ARG A 94 -28.69 -8.10 19.05
N GLY A 95 -27.65 -7.52 19.66
CA GLY A 95 -27.79 -6.77 20.92
C GLY A 95 -27.45 -5.27 20.86
N THR A 96 -26.81 -4.80 19.78
CA THR A 96 -26.34 -3.40 19.69
C THR A 96 -26.95 -2.65 18.50
N TYR A 97 -27.87 -3.29 17.77
CA TYR A 97 -28.59 -2.60 16.69
C TYR A 97 -29.70 -1.71 17.25
N SER A 98 -29.42 -0.41 17.32
CA SER A 98 -30.36 0.60 17.85
C SER A 98 -31.15 1.36 16.78
N GLY A 99 -30.97 1.02 15.49
CA GLY A 99 -31.47 1.82 14.37
C GLY A 99 -30.67 3.12 14.18
N GLY A 100 -30.35 3.46 12.94
CA GLY A 100 -29.58 4.64 12.60
C GLY A 100 -29.73 5.01 11.12
N VAL A 101 -29.43 6.26 10.79
CA VAL A 101 -29.50 6.76 9.41
C VAL A 101 -28.40 6.10 8.59
N ILE A 102 -28.80 5.43 7.51
CA ILE A 102 -27.86 4.91 6.51
C ILE A 102 -27.41 6.10 5.65
N SER A 103 -26.11 6.32 5.57
CA SER A 103 -25.56 7.33 4.66
C SER A 103 -25.81 6.89 3.21
N THR A 104 -26.44 7.76 2.43
CA THR A 104 -26.68 7.57 0.99
C THR A 104 -25.70 8.37 0.12
N ALA A 105 -24.67 8.97 0.74
CA ALA A 105 -23.69 9.78 0.04
C ALA A 105 -22.83 8.96 -0.94
N VAL A 106 -22.51 9.55 -2.08
CA VAL A 106 -21.63 8.93 -3.09
C VAL A 106 -20.17 9.15 -2.69
N CYS A 107 -19.45 8.06 -2.42
CA CYS A 107 -18.02 8.07 -2.05
C CYS A 107 -17.14 7.48 -3.16
N SER A 108 -17.39 7.85 -4.42
CA SER A 108 -16.67 7.34 -5.58
C SER A 108 -15.40 8.14 -5.88
N PHE A 109 -14.39 7.47 -6.43
CA PHE A 109 -13.20 8.11 -6.99
C PHE A 109 -13.32 8.20 -8.52
N LYS A 110 -13.00 9.36 -9.10
CA LYS A 110 -12.95 9.55 -10.56
C LYS A 110 -11.50 9.41 -11.02
N PHE A 111 -11.25 8.46 -11.90
CA PHE A 111 -9.95 8.32 -12.56
C PHE A 111 -9.69 9.53 -13.45
N LYS A 112 -8.46 10.03 -13.40
CA LYS A 112 -7.94 10.91 -14.45
C LYS A 112 -7.71 10.02 -15.67
N GLU A 113 -8.18 10.49 -16.82
CA GLU A 113 -8.03 9.83 -18.11
C GLU A 113 -6.55 9.68 -18.49
#